data_AF-A0A7V6X3Y1-F1
#
_entry.id   AF-A0A7V6X3Y1-F1
#
_cell.length_a   1.000
_cell.length_b   1.000
_cell.length_c   1.000
_cell.angle_alpha   90.00
_cell.angle_beta   90.00
_cell.angle_gamma   90.00
#
_symmetry.space_group_name_H-M   'P 1'
#
loop_
_entity.id
_entity.type
_entity.pdbx_description
1 polymer ?
#
loop_
_entity_poly.entity_id
_entity_poly.type
_entity_poly.pdbx_seq_one_letter_code
_entity_poly.pdbx_strand_id
1 'polypeptide(L)'
;MNLMSALFDTYEFAQTNDLVDNHSLAEKGQVLVPIFHSSRKSNGNDVFEITIDEKGNAIGGCFLEKDEIVIFPVTEDSITRSGAKIAPHAICDELSYLAEEIDVKKNEEYHKGIKELLEYEKEKGLCKNFEIIGKYICRNEILDDFLRFFVKDCEYSIDDKYVLKYKIEEAADKVKEKSINLSKIFITFKIEKLYSADISVTRDVGLHNFYIDYVKEMNQSERNLRQCSATGQKDYCIERHRGVIGNAKLISISNNNETYYGRIKKGKDIFSLSYSASQKIHNMLKYLLDNETYRRFIGGDAYVVNWLAHDLEKGGFELISKWNFADDEIEELTMSELGGEVSNLLGDYFLGKNRQFAAKNDFYVLIVEKISNGRVSIKYFRRLTRSEAYERVKNWYESVSWKLYNKHWVPSLYEIVNFLYGEENSKGYLTCENKKLVRSTIERLLPCVIDSKKLPGDIARLAFNKLSNKHSYKKAWQKALSIGCALIKKHKYDYEGYNLNPDKISEVKKVKSSRDFNYGKLMAIYERVELAALLGRDGEDLKKERGKNLRITNADRLWSAMIRTPE
;
A
#
# COMPACT_ATOMS: atom_id res chain seq x y z
N MET A 1 19.52 -1.43 12.36
CA MET A 1 18.47 -2.45 12.12
C MET A 1 18.13 -2.48 10.64
N ASN A 2 17.95 -3.67 10.06
CA ASN A 2 17.59 -3.84 8.64
C ASN A 2 16.05 -4.00 8.47
N LEU A 3 15.56 -4.06 7.23
CA LEU A 3 14.13 -4.20 6.92
C LEU A 3 13.51 -5.48 7.48
N MET A 4 14.22 -6.61 7.40
CA MET A 4 13.71 -7.90 7.86
C MET A 4 13.46 -7.89 9.36
N SER A 5 14.41 -7.38 10.14
CA SER A 5 14.24 -7.19 11.58
C SER A 5 13.13 -6.20 11.88
N ALA A 6 13.02 -5.08 11.13
CA ALA A 6 11.94 -4.11 11.33
C ALA A 6 10.54 -4.73 11.16
N LEU A 7 10.35 -5.52 10.10
CA LEU A 7 9.08 -6.21 9.84
C LEU A 7 8.80 -7.30 10.88
N PHE A 8 9.83 -8.06 11.27
CA PHE A 8 9.72 -9.08 12.31
C PHE A 8 9.32 -8.46 13.66
N ASP A 9 10.05 -7.46 14.13
CA ASP A 9 9.81 -6.80 15.42
C ASP A 9 8.44 -6.11 15.44
N THR A 10 8.01 -5.52 14.32
CA THR A 10 6.66 -4.93 14.19
C THR A 10 5.58 -6.00 14.32
N TYR A 11 5.79 -7.18 13.72
CA TYR A 11 4.86 -8.30 13.86
C TYR A 11 4.83 -8.82 15.31
N GLU A 12 5.98 -8.98 15.95
CA GLU A 12 6.05 -9.42 17.36
C GLU A 12 5.33 -8.45 18.28
N PHE A 13 5.51 -7.16 18.06
CA PHE A 13 4.78 -6.13 18.79
C PHE A 13 3.27 -6.29 18.59
N ALA A 14 2.83 -6.42 17.35
CA ALA A 14 1.42 -6.61 17.03
C ALA A 14 0.85 -7.88 17.66
N GLN A 15 1.61 -8.97 17.66
CA GLN A 15 1.22 -10.24 18.29
C GLN A 15 1.11 -10.12 19.81
N THR A 16 2.06 -9.44 20.46
CA THR A 16 2.09 -9.27 21.92
C THR A 16 0.98 -8.34 22.44
N ASN A 17 0.41 -7.50 21.58
CA ASN A 17 -0.65 -6.54 21.91
C ASN A 17 -2.00 -6.92 21.29
N ASP A 18 -2.21 -8.21 20.98
CA ASP A 18 -3.48 -8.75 20.47
C ASP A 18 -4.01 -8.04 19.20
N LEU A 19 -3.10 -7.59 18.32
CA LEU A 19 -3.45 -6.98 17.04
C LEU A 19 -3.44 -7.98 15.88
N VAL A 20 -2.73 -9.11 16.03
CA VAL A 20 -2.74 -10.23 15.07
C VAL A 20 -4.02 -11.03 15.24
N ASP A 21 -4.65 -11.40 14.13
CA ASP A 21 -5.88 -12.20 14.12
C ASP A 21 -7.08 -11.56 14.86
N ASN A 22 -7.03 -10.24 15.06
CA ASN A 22 -8.06 -9.51 15.78
C ASN A 22 -9.09 -8.88 14.83
N HIS A 23 -10.23 -9.56 14.68
CA HIS A 23 -11.32 -9.13 13.81
C HIS A 23 -12.10 -7.92 14.34
N SER A 24 -12.02 -7.62 15.64
CA SER A 24 -12.72 -6.47 16.24
C SER A 24 -12.09 -5.13 15.85
N LEU A 25 -10.81 -5.15 15.49
CA LEU A 25 -10.03 -3.98 15.07
C LEU A 25 -9.92 -3.84 13.55
N ALA A 26 -10.62 -4.70 12.80
CA ALA A 26 -10.49 -4.79 11.35
C ALA A 26 -11.21 -3.62 10.65
N GLU A 27 -10.43 -2.66 10.13
CA GLU A 27 -10.98 -1.67 9.20
C GLU A 27 -11.21 -2.31 7.83
N LYS A 28 -12.44 -2.22 7.30
CA LYS A 28 -12.84 -2.84 6.01
C LYS A 28 -12.49 -4.33 5.91
N GLY A 29 -12.49 -5.04 7.03
CA GLY A 29 -12.17 -6.47 7.11
C GLY A 29 -10.68 -6.83 7.00
N GLN A 30 -9.77 -5.85 6.93
CA GLN A 30 -8.33 -6.11 6.82
C GLN A 30 -7.70 -6.41 8.19
N VAL A 31 -7.35 -7.67 8.41
CA VAL A 31 -6.68 -8.16 9.62
C VAL A 31 -5.22 -8.51 9.33
N LEU A 32 -4.33 -8.26 10.30
CA LEU A 32 -2.98 -8.80 10.25
C LEU A 32 -3.04 -10.32 10.50
N VAL A 33 -2.85 -11.10 9.44
CA VAL A 33 -3.05 -12.55 9.49
C VAL A 33 -2.06 -13.27 10.41
N PRO A 34 -2.50 -14.30 11.15
CA PRO A 34 -1.60 -15.14 11.95
C PRO A 34 -0.62 -15.92 11.07
N ILE A 35 0.46 -16.43 11.67
CA ILE A 35 1.42 -17.28 10.96
C ILE A 35 0.73 -18.56 10.46
N PHE A 36 1.22 -19.11 9.35
CA PHE A 36 0.66 -20.31 8.70
C PHE A 36 -0.78 -20.16 8.18
N HIS A 37 -1.26 -18.91 8.08
CA HIS A 37 -2.55 -18.57 7.49
C HIS A 37 -2.36 -17.65 6.29
N SER A 38 -3.33 -17.66 5.39
CA SER A 38 -3.45 -16.70 4.30
C SER A 38 -4.84 -16.09 4.30
N SER A 39 -5.00 -15.01 3.54
CA SER A 39 -6.29 -14.40 3.29
C SER A 39 -6.62 -14.34 1.80
N ARG A 40 -7.90 -14.37 1.48
CA ARG A 40 -8.45 -14.19 0.14
C ARG A 40 -9.63 -13.24 0.20
N LYS A 41 -9.70 -12.33 -0.77
CA LYS A 41 -10.81 -11.39 -0.92
C LYS A 41 -11.78 -11.92 -1.97
N SER A 42 -13.05 -12.06 -1.64
CA SER A 42 -14.06 -12.57 -2.57
C SER A 42 -14.42 -11.54 -3.64
N ASN A 43 -14.70 -12.02 -4.85
CA ASN A 43 -15.27 -11.24 -5.94
C ASN A 43 -16.81 -11.29 -5.98
N GLY A 44 -17.45 -11.96 -5.01
CA GLY A 44 -18.90 -12.14 -4.92
C GLY A 44 -19.44 -13.45 -5.52
N ASN A 45 -18.61 -14.23 -6.22
CA ASN A 45 -19.00 -15.52 -6.80
C ASN A 45 -17.87 -16.55 -6.88
N ASP A 46 -16.82 -16.41 -6.07
CA ASP A 46 -15.66 -17.30 -6.06
C ASP A 46 -15.39 -17.97 -4.70
N VAL A 47 -16.03 -17.50 -3.62
CA VAL A 47 -15.90 -18.07 -2.28
C VAL A 47 -17.28 -18.46 -1.76
N PHE A 48 -17.48 -19.74 -1.47
CA PHE A 48 -18.74 -20.29 -0.95
C PHE A 48 -18.54 -20.77 0.48
N GLU A 49 -19.38 -20.29 1.40
CA GLU A 49 -19.37 -20.68 2.81
C GLU A 49 -20.43 -21.74 3.07
N ILE A 50 -20.01 -22.95 3.49
CA ILE A 50 -20.90 -24.02 3.93
C ILE A 50 -21.12 -23.89 5.44
N THR A 51 -22.38 -23.92 5.86
CA THR A 51 -22.78 -23.92 7.27
C THR A 51 -23.00 -25.35 7.75
N ILE A 52 -22.32 -25.73 8.84
CA ILE A 52 -22.29 -27.07 9.41
C ILE A 52 -22.88 -27.01 10.84
N ASP A 53 -23.76 -27.95 11.17
CA ASP A 53 -24.30 -28.09 12.53
C ASP A 53 -23.29 -28.73 13.51
N GLU A 54 -23.63 -28.77 14.80
CA GLU A 54 -22.75 -29.38 15.82
C GLU A 54 -22.54 -30.90 15.65
N LYS A 55 -23.32 -31.56 14.79
CA LYS A 55 -23.22 -33.00 14.47
C LYS A 55 -22.39 -33.25 13.19
N GLY A 56 -21.89 -32.20 12.54
CA GLY A 56 -21.11 -32.30 11.31
C GLY A 56 -21.96 -32.49 10.06
N ASN A 57 -23.22 -32.08 10.06
CA ASN A 57 -24.08 -32.10 8.87
C ASN A 57 -24.12 -30.71 8.24
N ALA A 58 -24.05 -30.65 6.91
CA ALA A 58 -24.26 -29.40 6.20
C ALA A 58 -25.75 -29.03 6.20
N ILE A 59 -26.05 -27.81 6.65
CA ILE A 59 -27.41 -27.30 6.83
C ILE A 59 -27.72 -26.08 5.96
N GLY A 60 -26.70 -25.46 5.36
CA GLY A 60 -26.87 -24.36 4.42
C GLY A 60 -25.57 -23.94 3.76
N GLY A 61 -25.65 -23.00 2.83
CA GLY A 61 -24.48 -22.36 2.26
C GLY A 61 -24.81 -21.19 1.35
N CYS A 62 -23.87 -20.25 1.23
CA CYS A 62 -24.01 -19.07 0.38
C CYS A 62 -22.65 -18.59 -0.15
N PHE A 63 -22.66 -17.86 -1.27
CA PHE A 63 -21.50 -17.09 -1.68
C PHE A 63 -21.25 -15.94 -0.71
N LEU A 64 -19.98 -15.67 -0.43
CA LEU A 64 -19.59 -14.46 0.29
C LEU A 64 -19.81 -13.23 -0.56
N GLU A 65 -20.06 -12.10 0.11
CA GLU A 65 -20.27 -10.83 -0.59
C GLU A 65 -18.98 -10.33 -1.23
N LYS A 66 -19.14 -9.49 -2.25
CA LYS A 66 -17.99 -8.87 -2.89
C LYS A 66 -17.20 -8.07 -1.86
N ASP A 67 -15.89 -8.22 -1.91
CA ASP A 67 -14.92 -7.57 -1.03
C ASP A 67 -14.81 -8.15 0.39
N GLU A 68 -15.60 -9.16 0.76
CA GLU A 68 -15.40 -9.91 2.01
C GLU A 68 -14.08 -10.68 1.99
N ILE A 69 -13.42 -10.76 3.15
CA ILE A 69 -12.10 -11.37 3.30
C ILE A 69 -12.23 -12.63 4.15
N VAL A 70 -11.77 -13.76 3.62
CA VAL A 70 -11.61 -15.00 4.36
C VAL A 70 -10.17 -15.16 4.85
N ILE A 71 -10.01 -15.71 6.05
CA ILE A 71 -8.73 -16.12 6.62
C ILE A 71 -8.78 -17.64 6.78
N PHE A 72 -7.74 -18.33 6.35
CA PHE A 72 -7.71 -19.79 6.35
C PHE A 72 -6.29 -20.34 6.53
N PRO A 73 -6.15 -21.52 7.17
CA PRO A 73 -4.86 -22.16 7.36
C PRO A 73 -4.30 -22.73 6.06
N VAL A 74 -3.00 -22.57 5.86
CA VAL A 74 -2.29 -23.00 4.66
C VAL A 74 -1.09 -23.87 5.02
N THR A 75 -0.81 -24.85 4.17
CA THR A 75 0.43 -25.65 4.24
C THR A 75 1.61 -24.88 3.64
N GLU A 76 2.85 -25.24 4.00
CA GLU A 76 4.07 -24.64 3.42
C GLU A 76 4.07 -24.72 1.89
N ASP A 77 3.64 -25.86 1.34
CA ASP A 77 3.67 -26.10 -0.08
C ASP A 77 2.54 -25.42 -0.84
N SER A 78 1.34 -25.31 -0.25
CA SER A 78 0.20 -24.67 -0.89
C SER A 78 0.40 -23.18 -1.11
N ILE A 79 1.11 -22.48 -0.21
CA ILE A 79 1.33 -21.03 -0.32
C ILE A 79 2.25 -20.66 -1.50
N THR A 80 2.97 -21.63 -2.04
CA THR A 80 3.83 -21.46 -3.22
C THR A 80 3.40 -22.31 -4.41
N ARG A 81 2.19 -22.89 -4.36
CA ARG A 81 1.66 -23.74 -5.43
C ARG A 81 1.54 -22.97 -6.74
N SER A 82 2.09 -23.55 -7.80
CA SER A 82 2.01 -23.01 -9.16
C SER A 82 2.01 -24.15 -10.16
N GLY A 83 1.21 -24.03 -11.23
CA GLY A 83 1.15 -25.03 -12.28
C GLY A 83 0.52 -26.34 -11.80
N ALA A 84 1.17 -27.47 -12.12
CA ALA A 84 0.63 -28.81 -11.89
C ALA A 84 0.95 -29.43 -10.51
N LYS A 85 1.59 -28.67 -9.60
CA LYS A 85 1.92 -29.19 -8.26
C LYS A 85 0.63 -29.37 -7.44
N ILE A 86 0.35 -30.60 -7.02
CA ILE A 86 -0.71 -30.94 -6.06
C ILE A 86 -0.20 -30.55 -4.66
N ALA A 87 -0.81 -29.53 -4.08
CA ALA A 87 -0.45 -29.02 -2.76
C ALA A 87 -1.68 -28.36 -2.12
N PRO A 88 -2.46 -29.12 -1.34
CA PRO A 88 -3.68 -28.62 -0.72
C PRO A 88 -3.38 -27.63 0.42
N HIS A 89 -4.28 -26.67 0.59
CA HIS A 89 -4.44 -25.91 1.84
C HIS A 89 -4.96 -26.83 2.95
N ALA A 90 -4.89 -26.37 4.20
CA ALA A 90 -5.09 -27.27 5.33
C ALA A 90 -6.56 -27.62 5.59
N ILE A 91 -7.47 -26.64 5.46
CA ILE A 91 -8.90 -26.82 5.76
C ILE A 91 -9.76 -26.26 4.62
N CYS A 92 -9.50 -25.02 4.19
CA CYS A 92 -10.28 -24.36 3.14
C CYS A 92 -9.48 -24.39 1.82
N ASP A 93 -10.08 -24.88 0.74
CA ASP A 93 -9.46 -24.91 -0.59
C ASP A 93 -10.49 -24.81 -1.72
N GLU A 94 -10.02 -24.80 -2.96
CA GLU A 94 -10.84 -24.87 -4.16
C GLU A 94 -11.51 -26.25 -4.27
N LEU A 95 -12.74 -26.33 -4.80
CA LEU A 95 -13.49 -27.59 -4.96
C LEU A 95 -12.69 -28.68 -5.69
N SER A 96 -11.73 -28.32 -6.55
CA SER A 96 -10.85 -29.31 -7.16
C SER A 96 -9.99 -30.11 -6.17
N TYR A 97 -9.81 -29.64 -4.93
CA TYR A 97 -9.18 -30.40 -3.84
C TYR A 97 -10.21 -31.04 -2.90
N LEU A 98 -11.45 -30.58 -2.91
CA LEU A 98 -12.48 -30.96 -1.94
C LEU A 98 -13.51 -31.95 -2.50
N ALA A 99 -13.50 -32.17 -3.82
CA ALA A 99 -14.43 -33.05 -4.52
C ALA A 99 -13.65 -34.08 -5.35
N GLU A 100 -13.79 -35.35 -5.00
CA GLU A 100 -13.18 -36.47 -5.71
C GLU A 100 -13.62 -36.54 -7.17
N GLU A 101 -14.88 -36.19 -7.44
CA GLU A 101 -15.47 -36.20 -8.77
C GLU A 101 -14.75 -35.23 -9.72
N ILE A 102 -14.15 -34.15 -9.21
CA ILE A 102 -13.46 -33.15 -10.02
C ILE A 102 -12.00 -33.56 -10.29
N ASP A 103 -11.27 -33.99 -9.25
CA ASP A 103 -9.87 -34.38 -9.35
C ASP A 103 -9.48 -35.31 -8.19
N VAL A 104 -9.62 -36.62 -8.44
CA VAL A 104 -9.33 -37.70 -7.47
C VAL A 104 -7.97 -37.54 -6.79
N LYS A 105 -6.91 -37.22 -7.54
CA LYS A 105 -5.55 -37.15 -6.99
C LYS A 105 -5.37 -35.98 -6.03
N LYS A 106 -6.01 -34.85 -6.31
CA LYS A 106 -5.99 -33.70 -5.41
C LYS A 106 -6.79 -33.96 -4.15
N ASN A 107 -7.94 -34.60 -4.28
CA ASN A 107 -8.79 -34.97 -3.16
C ASN A 107 -8.11 -35.98 -2.23
N GLU A 108 -7.47 -37.02 -2.77
CA GLU A 108 -6.71 -38.00 -1.98
C GLU A 108 -5.61 -37.34 -1.11
N GLU A 109 -4.81 -36.44 -1.71
CA GLU A 109 -3.74 -35.72 -0.98
C GLU A 109 -4.32 -34.76 0.08
N TYR A 110 -5.44 -34.11 -0.22
CA TYR A 110 -6.14 -33.26 0.74
C TYR A 110 -6.70 -34.05 1.92
N HIS A 111 -7.39 -35.16 1.66
CA HIS A 111 -7.94 -36.03 2.71
C HIS A 111 -6.86 -36.63 3.60
N LYS A 112 -5.66 -36.90 3.06
CA LYS A 112 -4.52 -37.32 3.87
C LYS A 112 -4.15 -36.26 4.91
N GLY A 113 -4.02 -35.00 4.51
CA GLY A 113 -3.73 -33.89 5.44
C GLY A 113 -4.83 -33.69 6.49
N ILE A 114 -6.10 -33.84 6.12
CA ILE A 114 -7.23 -33.76 7.06
C ILE A 114 -7.19 -34.90 8.09
N LYS A 115 -6.86 -36.12 7.67
CA LYS A 115 -6.71 -37.27 8.58
C LYS A 115 -5.57 -37.06 9.57
N GLU A 116 -4.42 -36.57 9.12
CA GLU A 116 -3.29 -36.22 10.00
C GLU A 116 -3.69 -35.16 11.05
N LEU A 117 -4.43 -34.13 10.65
CA LEU A 117 -4.95 -33.12 11.58
C LEU A 117 -5.98 -33.69 12.57
N LEU A 118 -6.85 -34.60 12.12
CA LEU A 118 -7.82 -35.28 12.99
C LEU A 118 -7.15 -36.21 14.01
N GLU A 119 -6.06 -36.88 13.62
CA GLU A 119 -5.23 -37.67 14.55
C GLU A 119 -4.61 -36.77 15.61
N TYR A 120 -4.02 -35.64 15.21
CA TYR A 120 -3.48 -34.65 16.14
C TYR A 120 -4.56 -34.09 17.09
N GLU A 121 -5.75 -33.76 16.59
CA GLU A 121 -6.86 -33.32 17.43
C GLU A 121 -7.34 -34.41 18.40
N LYS A 122 -7.36 -35.68 17.98
CA LYS A 122 -7.69 -36.80 18.86
C LYS A 122 -6.69 -36.99 19.99
N GLU A 123 -5.40 -36.73 19.72
CA GLU A 123 -4.33 -36.82 20.72
C GLU A 123 -4.36 -35.67 21.72
N LYS A 124 -4.64 -34.44 21.27
CA LYS A 124 -4.53 -33.23 22.09
C LYS A 124 -5.87 -32.73 22.66
N GLY A 125 -6.98 -32.96 21.96
CA GLY A 125 -8.33 -32.53 22.33
C GLY A 125 -8.48 -31.00 22.46
N LEU A 126 -7.93 -30.24 21.53
CA LEU A 126 -7.77 -28.78 21.66
C LEU A 126 -8.83 -27.96 20.90
N CYS A 127 -9.44 -28.51 19.84
CA CYS A 127 -10.32 -27.79 18.93
C CYS A 127 -11.52 -28.63 18.44
N LYS A 128 -12.58 -28.65 19.24
CA LYS A 128 -13.87 -29.27 18.88
C LYS A 128 -14.46 -28.75 17.57
N ASN A 129 -14.25 -27.46 17.25
CA ASN A 129 -14.71 -26.87 16.00
C ASN A 129 -14.04 -27.51 14.78
N PHE A 130 -12.72 -27.70 14.84
CA PHE A 130 -12.01 -28.44 13.81
C PHE A 130 -12.47 -29.90 13.72
N GLU A 131 -12.69 -30.59 14.85
CA GLU A 131 -13.18 -31.97 14.84
C GLU A 131 -14.49 -32.12 14.04
N ILE A 132 -15.43 -31.19 14.21
CA ILE A 132 -16.70 -31.16 13.46
C ILE A 132 -16.44 -30.99 11.96
N ILE A 133 -15.64 -29.97 11.59
CA ILE A 133 -15.31 -29.67 10.20
C ILE A 133 -14.56 -30.83 9.54
N GLY A 134 -13.54 -31.38 10.20
CA GLY A 134 -12.73 -32.49 9.68
C GLY A 134 -13.54 -33.76 9.46
N LYS A 135 -14.47 -34.10 10.37
CA LYS A 135 -15.40 -35.23 10.18
C LYS A 135 -16.35 -35.02 9.01
N TYR A 136 -16.85 -33.80 8.83
CA TYR A 136 -17.69 -33.45 7.69
C TYR A 136 -16.92 -33.60 6.37
N ILE A 137 -15.72 -33.02 6.30
CA ILE A 137 -14.84 -33.14 5.13
C ILE A 137 -14.58 -34.61 4.77
N CYS A 138 -14.33 -35.47 5.76
CA CYS A 138 -14.06 -36.89 5.52
C CYS A 138 -15.22 -37.67 4.88
N ARG A 139 -16.46 -37.14 4.88
CA ARG A 139 -17.61 -37.76 4.18
C ARG A 139 -17.53 -37.61 2.67
N ASN A 140 -16.74 -36.64 2.18
CA ASN A 140 -16.54 -36.35 0.75
C ASN A 140 -17.84 -35.96 0.00
N GLU A 141 -18.76 -35.27 0.68
CA GLU A 141 -20.08 -34.86 0.15
C GLU A 141 -20.14 -33.35 -0.19
N ILE A 142 -19.00 -32.65 -0.20
CA ILE A 142 -18.92 -31.18 -0.32
C ILE A 142 -19.48 -30.69 -1.66
N LEU A 143 -19.26 -31.41 -2.76
CA LEU A 143 -19.77 -31.03 -4.07
C LEU A 143 -21.30 -31.13 -4.13
N ASP A 144 -21.86 -32.22 -3.62
CA ASP A 144 -23.31 -32.43 -3.55
C ASP A 144 -23.97 -31.35 -2.69
N ASP A 145 -23.38 -31.04 -1.55
CA ASP A 145 -23.86 -29.97 -0.67
C ASP A 145 -23.77 -28.60 -1.33
N PHE A 146 -22.67 -28.29 -2.01
CA PHE A 146 -22.54 -27.05 -2.79
C PHE A 146 -23.67 -26.94 -3.82
N LEU A 147 -23.90 -27.98 -4.62
CA LEU A 147 -24.94 -27.99 -5.65
C LEU A 147 -26.34 -27.84 -5.05
N ARG A 148 -26.61 -28.59 -3.97
CA ARG A 148 -27.87 -28.56 -3.22
C ARG A 148 -28.20 -27.15 -2.71
N PHE A 149 -27.22 -26.44 -2.14
CA PHE A 149 -27.46 -25.12 -1.56
C PHE A 149 -27.43 -23.99 -2.58
N PHE A 150 -26.55 -24.08 -3.58
CA PHE A 150 -26.38 -23.02 -4.56
C PHE A 150 -27.47 -23.06 -5.64
N VAL A 151 -27.66 -24.22 -6.28
CA VAL A 151 -28.58 -24.37 -7.42
C VAL A 151 -30.00 -24.64 -6.96
N LYS A 152 -30.18 -25.30 -5.80
CA LYS A 152 -31.49 -25.68 -5.26
C LYS A 152 -32.28 -26.47 -6.31
N ASP A 153 -33.49 -26.02 -6.64
CA ASP A 153 -34.41 -26.68 -7.58
C ASP A 153 -34.24 -26.18 -9.04
N CYS A 154 -33.22 -25.37 -9.34
CA CYS A 154 -33.01 -24.87 -10.70
C CYS A 154 -32.42 -25.95 -11.62
N GLU A 155 -32.85 -25.96 -12.90
CA GLU A 155 -32.19 -26.78 -13.92
C GLU A 155 -30.72 -26.36 -14.10
N TYR A 156 -29.84 -27.37 -14.08
CA TYR A 156 -28.42 -27.17 -14.36
C TYR A 156 -27.82 -28.31 -15.18
N SER A 157 -26.65 -28.03 -15.76
CA SER A 157 -25.79 -29.03 -16.40
C SER A 157 -24.33 -28.75 -16.07
N ILE A 158 -23.51 -29.80 -16.03
CA ILE A 158 -22.06 -29.71 -15.80
C ILE A 158 -21.38 -30.33 -17.01
N ASP A 159 -20.42 -29.63 -17.60
CA ASP A 159 -19.63 -30.14 -18.73
C ASP A 159 -18.39 -30.92 -18.27
N ASP A 160 -17.66 -31.53 -19.22
CA ASP A 160 -16.43 -32.31 -18.96
C ASP A 160 -15.28 -31.47 -18.35
N LYS A 161 -15.42 -30.14 -18.29
CA LYS A 161 -14.47 -29.22 -17.67
C LYS A 161 -14.95 -28.70 -16.32
N TYR A 162 -16.00 -29.32 -15.76
CA TYR A 162 -16.66 -28.94 -14.52
C TYR A 162 -17.13 -27.49 -14.52
N VAL A 163 -17.58 -27.01 -15.68
CA VAL A 163 -18.29 -25.74 -15.79
C VAL A 163 -19.77 -26.00 -15.56
N LEU A 164 -20.29 -25.52 -14.43
CA LEU A 164 -21.71 -25.55 -14.10
C LEU A 164 -22.42 -24.44 -14.86
N LYS A 165 -23.42 -24.83 -15.67
CA LYS A 165 -24.36 -23.93 -16.35
C LYS A 165 -25.72 -24.03 -15.69
N TYR A 166 -26.28 -22.88 -15.32
CA TYR A 166 -27.55 -22.80 -14.61
C TYR A 166 -28.35 -21.59 -15.07
N LYS A 167 -29.67 -21.70 -14.96
CA LYS A 167 -30.63 -20.65 -15.37
C LYS A 167 -31.08 -19.87 -14.15
N ILE A 168 -31.12 -18.54 -14.27
CA ILE A 168 -31.74 -17.65 -13.28
C ILE A 168 -32.87 -16.89 -13.98
N GLU A 169 -34.03 -16.82 -13.33
CA GLU A 169 -35.10 -15.89 -13.70
C GLU A 169 -34.75 -14.48 -13.20
N GLU A 170 -34.52 -13.54 -14.12
CA GLU A 170 -34.46 -12.12 -13.78
C GLU A 170 -35.86 -11.50 -13.90
N ALA A 171 -36.04 -10.30 -13.32
CA ALA A 171 -37.29 -9.54 -13.44
C ALA A 171 -37.70 -9.40 -14.93
N ALA A 172 -38.98 -9.65 -15.21
CA ALA A 172 -39.63 -9.67 -16.54
C ALA A 172 -39.46 -10.97 -17.38
N ASP A 173 -39.53 -12.15 -16.75
CA ASP A 173 -39.58 -13.47 -17.39
C ASP A 173 -38.41 -13.77 -18.37
N LYS A 174 -37.28 -13.07 -18.20
CA LYS A 174 -36.07 -13.32 -18.99
C LYS A 174 -35.19 -14.31 -18.26
N VAL A 175 -35.14 -15.54 -18.78
CA VAL A 175 -34.21 -16.57 -18.35
C VAL A 175 -32.81 -16.25 -18.87
N LYS A 176 -31.85 -16.07 -17.97
CA LYS A 176 -30.44 -15.85 -18.32
C LYS A 176 -29.61 -17.05 -17.89
N GLU A 177 -28.89 -17.63 -18.83
CA GLU A 177 -27.91 -18.67 -18.56
C GLU A 177 -26.63 -18.03 -17.99
N LYS A 178 -26.21 -18.50 -16.82
CA LYS A 178 -24.92 -18.17 -16.21
C LYS A 178 -24.06 -19.42 -16.14
N SER A 179 -22.74 -19.22 -16.11
CA SER A 179 -21.78 -20.31 -15.95
C SER A 179 -20.77 -20.00 -14.85
N ILE A 180 -20.33 -21.04 -14.17
CA ILE A 180 -19.34 -20.96 -13.10
C ILE A 180 -18.40 -22.18 -13.17
N ASN A 181 -17.09 -21.96 -13.05
CA ASN A 181 -16.12 -23.04 -13.06
C ASN A 181 -16.00 -23.61 -11.64
N LEU A 182 -16.57 -24.81 -11.42
CA LEU A 182 -16.62 -25.44 -10.10
C LEU A 182 -15.22 -25.65 -9.54
N SER A 183 -14.26 -26.12 -10.35
CA SER A 183 -12.90 -26.41 -9.91
C SER A 183 -12.16 -25.23 -9.26
N LYS A 184 -12.62 -23.98 -9.47
CA LYS A 184 -12.02 -22.75 -8.93
C LYS A 184 -12.80 -22.12 -7.76
N ILE A 185 -13.93 -22.69 -7.38
CA ILE A 185 -14.73 -22.20 -6.25
C ILE A 185 -14.03 -22.58 -4.96
N PHE A 186 -13.68 -21.57 -4.17
CA PHE A 186 -13.05 -21.73 -2.88
C PHE A 186 -14.11 -21.98 -1.81
N ILE A 187 -13.99 -23.08 -1.06
CA ILE A 187 -14.93 -23.42 0.00
C ILE A 187 -14.34 -23.01 1.35
N THR A 188 -15.16 -22.33 2.15
CA THR A 188 -14.91 -22.06 3.57
C THR A 188 -16.07 -22.59 4.40
N PHE A 189 -15.90 -22.66 5.72
CA PHE A 189 -16.89 -23.24 6.62
C PHE A 189 -17.33 -22.25 7.70
N LYS A 190 -18.57 -22.44 8.15
CA LYS A 190 -19.15 -21.82 9.33
C LYS A 190 -19.84 -22.87 10.17
N ILE A 191 -19.65 -22.83 11.48
CA ILE A 191 -20.30 -23.74 12.42
C ILE A 191 -21.46 -23.00 13.07
N GLU A 192 -22.65 -23.56 12.94
CA GLU A 192 -23.83 -23.10 13.66
C GLU A 192 -23.69 -23.40 15.15
N LYS A 193 -24.01 -22.41 15.99
CA LYS A 193 -23.98 -22.56 17.45
C LYS A 193 -25.36 -22.30 18.03
N LEU A 194 -25.87 -23.24 18.81
CA LEU A 194 -27.24 -23.14 19.36
C LEU A 194 -27.39 -22.00 20.39
N TYR A 195 -26.34 -21.71 21.16
CA TYR A 195 -26.37 -20.76 22.28
C TYR A 195 -25.40 -19.59 22.13
N SER A 196 -24.76 -19.43 20.97
CA SER A 196 -23.86 -18.32 20.68
C SER A 196 -23.97 -17.94 19.21
N ALA A 197 -23.32 -16.85 18.80
CA ALA A 197 -23.18 -16.55 17.39
C ALA A 197 -22.45 -17.68 16.67
N ASP A 198 -22.86 -17.94 15.42
CA ASP A 198 -22.15 -18.82 14.51
C ASP A 198 -20.69 -18.38 14.38
N ILE A 199 -19.82 -19.36 14.19
CA ILE A 199 -18.38 -19.14 14.10
C ILE A 199 -17.87 -19.62 12.74
N SER A 200 -17.41 -18.67 11.91
CA SER A 200 -16.75 -18.99 10.65
C SER A 200 -15.29 -19.33 10.89
N VAL A 201 -14.70 -20.16 10.01
CA VAL A 201 -13.25 -20.45 10.04
C VAL A 201 -12.45 -19.16 10.10
N THR A 202 -12.88 -18.15 9.34
CA THR A 202 -12.25 -16.82 9.32
C THR A 202 -12.16 -16.18 10.70
N ARG A 203 -13.14 -16.36 11.59
CA ARG A 203 -13.20 -15.71 12.91
C ARG A 203 -12.83 -16.64 14.07
N ASP A 204 -12.50 -17.90 13.78
CA ASP A 204 -12.22 -18.91 14.80
C ASP A 204 -10.74 -18.87 15.22
N VAL A 205 -10.43 -17.94 16.13
CA VAL A 205 -9.09 -17.80 16.73
C VAL A 205 -8.64 -19.10 17.43
N GLY A 206 -9.58 -19.90 17.95
CA GLY A 206 -9.27 -21.20 18.55
C GLY A 206 -8.76 -22.21 17.53
N LEU A 207 -9.44 -22.31 16.39
CA LEU A 207 -9.01 -23.12 15.24
C LEU A 207 -7.69 -22.62 14.64
N HIS A 208 -7.51 -21.30 14.54
CA HIS A 208 -6.25 -20.73 14.08
C HIS A 208 -5.07 -21.11 14.99
N ASN A 209 -5.23 -20.98 16.31
CA ASN A 209 -4.20 -21.37 17.27
C ASN A 209 -3.92 -22.88 17.26
N PHE A 210 -4.97 -23.71 17.15
CA PHE A 210 -4.84 -25.15 16.99
C PHE A 210 -3.93 -25.51 15.80
N TYR A 211 -4.18 -24.92 14.64
CA TYR A 211 -3.35 -25.18 13.45
C TYR A 211 -1.94 -24.62 13.59
N ILE A 212 -1.77 -23.46 14.25
CA ILE A 212 -0.45 -22.91 14.53
C ILE A 212 0.39 -23.86 15.38
N ASP A 213 -0.22 -24.45 16.41
CA ASP A 213 0.45 -25.38 17.31
C ASP A 213 0.80 -26.69 16.62
N TYR A 214 -0.11 -27.23 15.79
CA TYR A 214 0.17 -28.38 14.92
C TYR A 214 1.42 -28.14 14.07
N VAL A 215 1.47 -27.03 13.33
CA VAL A 215 2.61 -26.73 12.44
C VAL A 215 3.89 -26.50 13.24
N LYS A 216 3.84 -25.87 14.41
CA LYS A 216 5.02 -25.71 15.28
C LYS A 216 5.56 -27.06 15.77
N GLU A 217 4.68 -27.96 16.21
CA GLU A 217 5.08 -29.29 16.69
C GLU A 217 5.73 -30.10 15.56
N MET A 218 5.11 -30.10 14.37
CA MET A 218 5.70 -30.73 13.18
C MET A 218 7.07 -30.16 12.85
N ASN A 219 7.22 -28.83 12.82
CA ASN A 219 8.50 -28.18 12.55
C ASN A 219 9.59 -28.50 13.59
N GLN A 220 9.23 -28.66 14.87
CA GLN A 220 10.19 -29.00 15.92
C GLN A 220 10.63 -30.46 15.87
N SER A 221 9.78 -31.35 15.35
CA SER A 221 10.09 -32.77 15.15
C SER A 221 11.10 -33.02 14.01
N GLU A 222 11.35 -32.01 13.18
CA GLU A 222 12.28 -32.10 12.05
C GLU A 222 13.74 -32.22 12.50
N ARG A 223 14.47 -33.15 11.85
CA ARG A 223 15.86 -33.47 12.25
C ARG A 223 16.88 -32.40 11.85
N ASN A 224 16.52 -31.49 10.94
CA ASN A 224 17.45 -30.57 10.28
C ASN A 224 17.22 -29.10 10.64
N LEU A 225 17.03 -28.80 11.93
CA LEU A 225 16.93 -27.42 12.43
C LEU A 225 18.21 -26.63 12.10
N ARG A 226 18.04 -25.39 11.65
CA ARG A 226 19.14 -24.48 11.32
C ARG A 226 18.98 -23.17 12.05
N GLN A 227 20.08 -22.45 12.19
CA GLN A 227 20.03 -21.12 12.80
C GLN A 227 19.33 -20.13 11.85
N CYS A 228 18.23 -19.55 12.31
CA CYS A 228 17.52 -18.50 11.61
C CYS A 228 18.32 -17.19 11.66
N SER A 229 18.57 -16.60 10.49
CA SER A 229 19.32 -15.34 10.36
C SER A 229 18.58 -14.13 10.91
N ALA A 230 17.24 -14.17 11.04
CA ALA A 230 16.47 -13.07 11.61
C ALA A 230 16.41 -13.13 13.14
N THR A 231 16.21 -14.32 13.72
CA THR A 231 16.00 -14.48 15.17
C THR A 231 17.25 -14.95 15.93
N GLY A 232 18.23 -15.52 15.25
CA GLY A 232 19.41 -16.15 15.85
C GLY A 232 19.14 -17.53 16.49
N GLN A 233 17.89 -17.98 16.55
CA GLN A 233 17.48 -19.25 17.15
C GLN A 233 17.54 -20.41 16.15
N LYS A 234 17.70 -21.65 16.65
CA LYS A 234 17.63 -22.86 15.81
C LYS A 234 16.18 -23.27 15.61
N ASP A 235 15.75 -23.37 14.35
CA ASP A 235 14.36 -23.70 13.98
C ASP A 235 14.31 -24.28 12.55
N TYR A 236 13.16 -24.81 12.14
CA TYR A 236 12.91 -25.35 10.81
C TYR A 236 12.94 -24.22 9.78
N CYS A 237 13.97 -24.24 8.93
CA CYS A 237 14.22 -23.18 7.95
C CYS A 237 13.80 -23.56 6.55
N ILE A 238 13.13 -22.63 5.88
CA ILE A 238 12.54 -22.81 4.56
C ILE A 238 13.33 -22.08 3.48
N GLU A 239 13.19 -22.56 2.24
CA GLU A 239 13.78 -21.94 1.04
C GLU A 239 12.71 -21.22 0.19
N ARG A 240 11.45 -21.62 0.32
CA ARG A 240 10.33 -21.09 -0.46
C ARG A 240 9.49 -20.13 0.36
N HIS A 241 9.69 -18.85 0.13
CA HIS A 241 8.93 -17.80 0.81
C HIS A 241 7.63 -17.46 0.06
N ARG A 242 6.65 -16.93 0.79
CA ARG A 242 5.36 -16.48 0.25
C ARG A 242 5.49 -15.18 -0.54
N GLY A 243 4.55 -14.94 -1.45
CA GLY A 243 4.43 -13.66 -2.16
C GLY A 243 3.92 -12.55 -1.24
N VAL A 244 4.33 -11.31 -1.53
CA VAL A 244 3.87 -10.09 -0.82
C VAL A 244 3.04 -9.17 -1.70
N ILE A 245 3.21 -9.21 -3.04
CA ILE A 245 2.34 -8.54 -4.02
C ILE A 245 1.89 -9.58 -5.05
N GLY A 246 0.70 -10.15 -4.84
CA GLY A 246 0.30 -11.38 -5.51
C GLY A 246 1.33 -12.49 -5.26
N ASN A 247 1.82 -13.13 -6.33
CA ASN A 247 2.84 -14.19 -6.24
C ASN A 247 4.29 -13.67 -6.17
N ALA A 248 4.49 -12.35 -6.25
CA ALA A 248 5.83 -11.78 -6.28
C ALA A 248 6.48 -11.80 -4.89
N LYS A 249 7.68 -12.35 -4.79
CA LYS A 249 8.36 -12.65 -3.52
C LYS A 249 9.40 -11.58 -3.19
N LEU A 250 9.53 -11.28 -1.89
CA LEU A 250 10.62 -10.45 -1.36
C LEU A 250 11.94 -11.23 -1.37
N ILE A 251 11.89 -12.49 -0.94
CA ILE A 251 13.02 -13.41 -0.99
C ILE A 251 12.70 -14.47 -2.05
N SER A 252 13.42 -14.42 -3.17
CA SER A 252 13.27 -15.38 -4.27
C SER A 252 14.59 -16.11 -4.52
N ILE A 253 14.52 -17.41 -4.75
CA ILE A 253 15.65 -18.25 -5.14
C ILE A 253 15.59 -18.43 -6.67
N SER A 254 16.74 -18.29 -7.33
CA SER A 254 16.89 -18.64 -8.75
C SER A 254 17.26 -20.11 -8.87
N ASN A 255 16.69 -20.79 -9.87
CA ASN A 255 17.04 -22.18 -10.20
C ASN A 255 18.27 -22.28 -11.10
N ASN A 256 18.84 -21.15 -11.51
CA ASN A 256 19.95 -21.17 -12.44
C ASN A 256 21.30 -21.21 -11.70
N ASN A 257 22.17 -22.13 -12.11
CA ASN A 257 23.46 -22.40 -11.46
C ASN A 257 24.40 -21.19 -11.46
N GLU A 258 24.28 -20.28 -12.43
CA GLU A 258 25.09 -19.06 -12.49
C GLU A 258 24.88 -18.11 -11.32
N THR A 259 23.78 -18.28 -10.58
CA THR A 259 23.46 -17.47 -9.40
C THR A 259 24.44 -17.71 -8.24
N TYR A 260 25.14 -18.87 -8.22
CA TYR A 260 25.96 -19.31 -7.09
C TYR A 260 27.37 -19.76 -7.50
N TYR A 261 28.02 -19.17 -8.50
CA TYR A 261 29.44 -19.48 -8.76
C TYR A 261 30.35 -18.83 -7.71
N GLY A 262 31.26 -19.62 -7.10
CA GLY A 262 32.31 -19.12 -6.19
C GLY A 262 32.21 -19.66 -4.76
N ARG A 263 32.27 -18.78 -3.76
CA ARG A 263 32.30 -19.14 -2.31
C ARG A 263 30.98 -19.69 -1.77
N ILE A 264 29.88 -19.51 -2.49
CA ILE A 264 28.52 -19.89 -2.11
C ILE A 264 28.12 -21.04 -3.01
N LYS A 265 27.60 -22.16 -2.48
CA LYS A 265 27.16 -23.29 -3.31
C LYS A 265 25.65 -23.30 -3.52
N LYS A 266 24.90 -22.87 -2.51
CA LYS A 266 23.43 -22.84 -2.50
C LYS A 266 22.92 -21.57 -1.83
N GLY A 267 21.70 -21.14 -2.15
CA GLY A 267 21.09 -19.95 -1.53
C GLY A 267 21.05 -20.00 -0.01
N LYS A 268 20.83 -21.20 0.55
CA LYS A 268 20.83 -21.46 2.00
C LYS A 268 22.16 -21.19 2.71
N ASP A 269 23.27 -21.12 1.98
CA ASP A 269 24.58 -20.82 2.56
C ASP A 269 24.74 -19.33 2.86
N ILE A 270 23.91 -18.47 2.24
CA ILE A 270 23.95 -17.01 2.42
C ILE A 270 23.02 -16.59 3.56
N PHE A 271 21.78 -17.10 3.54
CA PHE A 271 20.70 -16.61 4.37
C PHE A 271 19.69 -17.73 4.62
N SER A 272 19.27 -17.86 5.87
CA SER A 272 18.31 -18.90 6.28
C SER A 272 17.24 -18.29 7.18
N LEU A 273 15.97 -18.51 6.86
CA LEU A 273 14.87 -18.08 7.73
C LEU A 273 14.07 -19.28 8.18
N SER A 274 13.80 -19.32 9.48
CA SER A 274 12.79 -20.20 10.04
C SER A 274 11.44 -19.96 9.37
N TYR A 275 10.61 -21.00 9.21
CA TYR A 275 9.29 -20.87 8.63
C TYR A 275 8.44 -19.82 9.35
N SER A 276 8.46 -19.85 10.69
CA SER A 276 7.76 -18.87 11.54
C SER A 276 8.22 -17.44 11.28
N ALA A 277 9.53 -17.14 11.41
CA ALA A 277 10.03 -15.79 11.14
C ALA A 277 9.76 -15.32 9.70
N SER A 278 9.86 -16.22 8.71
CA SER A 278 9.49 -15.89 7.34
C SER A 278 8.01 -15.50 7.24
N GLN A 279 7.09 -16.25 7.85
CA GLN A 279 5.67 -15.91 7.85
C GLN A 279 5.44 -14.55 8.53
N LYS A 280 5.99 -14.32 9.73
CA LYS A 280 5.86 -13.03 10.44
C LYS A 280 6.28 -11.84 9.58
N ILE A 281 7.48 -11.90 8.99
CA ILE A 281 8.02 -10.85 8.13
C ILE A 281 7.14 -10.59 6.91
N HIS A 282 6.74 -11.64 6.19
CA HIS A 282 5.98 -11.49 4.95
C HIS A 282 4.52 -11.12 5.21
N ASN A 283 3.92 -11.62 6.28
CA ASN A 283 2.56 -11.25 6.72
C ASN A 283 2.52 -9.78 7.09
N MET A 284 3.51 -9.27 7.84
CA MET A 284 3.60 -7.86 8.16
C MET A 284 3.73 -6.97 6.92
N LEU A 285 4.65 -7.30 6.00
CA LEU A 285 4.83 -6.52 4.77
C LEU A 285 3.57 -6.57 3.90
N LYS A 286 2.92 -7.74 3.78
CA LYS A 286 1.68 -7.89 3.03
C LYS A 286 0.55 -7.07 3.65
N TYR A 287 0.41 -7.06 4.97
CA TYR A 287 -0.60 -6.24 5.66
C TYR A 287 -0.40 -4.75 5.37
N LEU A 288 0.84 -4.24 5.51
CA LEU A 288 1.16 -2.86 5.18
C LEU A 288 0.94 -2.52 3.70
N LEU A 289 1.15 -3.49 2.81
CA LEU A 289 0.92 -3.33 1.39
C LEU A 289 -0.54 -3.39 1.02
N ASP A 290 -1.34 -4.25 1.62
CA ASP A 290 -2.75 -4.41 1.28
C ASP A 290 -3.62 -3.29 1.89
N ASN A 291 -3.14 -2.67 2.98
CA ASN A 291 -3.84 -1.58 3.66
C ASN A 291 -3.46 -0.19 3.14
N GLU A 292 -4.45 0.50 2.58
CA GLU A 292 -4.31 1.84 1.99
C GLU A 292 -3.92 2.92 3.00
N THR A 293 -4.04 2.70 4.30
CA THR A 293 -3.55 3.68 5.30
C THR A 293 -2.02 3.74 5.35
N TYR A 294 -1.31 2.66 5.01
CA TYR A 294 0.16 2.61 5.07
C TYR A 294 0.84 2.77 3.72
N ARG A 295 0.16 2.43 2.61
CA ARG A 295 0.73 2.44 1.26
C ARG A 295 0.23 3.59 0.40
N ARG A 296 1.12 4.13 -0.43
CA ARG A 296 0.79 5.06 -1.53
C ARG A 296 1.38 4.53 -2.82
N PHE A 297 0.53 4.26 -3.81
CA PHE A 297 0.99 3.92 -5.16
C PHE A 297 1.76 5.10 -5.74
N ILE A 298 2.87 4.85 -6.44
CA ILE A 298 3.72 5.90 -7.06
C ILE A 298 3.98 5.67 -8.56
N GLY A 299 3.26 4.74 -9.19
CA GLY A 299 3.42 4.39 -10.60
C GLY A 299 4.30 3.16 -10.82
N GLY A 300 4.10 2.48 -11.96
CA GLY A 300 4.92 1.33 -12.38
C GLY A 300 5.04 0.21 -11.34
N ASP A 301 3.89 -0.24 -10.80
CA ASP A 301 3.76 -1.26 -9.74
C ASP A 301 4.63 -1.01 -8.50
N ALA A 302 4.93 0.26 -8.20
CA ALA A 302 5.68 0.66 -7.04
C ALA A 302 4.81 1.42 -6.02
N TYR A 303 5.17 1.23 -4.76
CA TYR A 303 4.49 1.78 -3.59
C TYR A 303 5.52 2.36 -2.64
N VAL A 304 5.16 3.48 -2.01
CA VAL A 304 5.79 3.92 -0.77
C VAL A 304 4.97 3.42 0.39
N VAL A 305 5.63 2.77 1.34
CA VAL A 305 5.01 2.23 2.54
C VAL A 305 5.72 2.84 3.74
N ASN A 306 4.94 3.31 4.72
CA ASN A 306 5.51 3.84 5.95
C ASN A 306 4.61 3.57 7.16
N TRP A 307 5.21 3.39 8.34
CA TRP A 307 4.50 3.06 9.57
C TRP A 307 5.34 3.41 10.81
N LEU A 308 4.66 3.46 11.96
CA LEU A 308 5.28 3.53 13.27
C LEU A 308 5.29 2.13 13.90
N ALA A 309 6.45 1.71 14.41
CA ALA A 309 6.65 0.33 14.90
C ALA A 309 5.64 -0.10 15.98
N HIS A 310 5.30 0.82 16.88
CA HIS A 310 4.51 0.56 18.10
C HIS A 310 3.18 1.33 18.16
N ASP A 311 2.80 2.04 17.09
CA ASP A 311 1.49 2.73 16.98
C ASP A 311 0.90 2.41 15.59
N LEU A 312 0.60 1.13 15.33
CA LEU A 312 0.07 0.70 14.03
C LEU A 312 -1.31 1.32 13.75
N GLU A 313 -2.12 1.51 14.78
CA GLU A 313 -3.44 2.13 14.69
C GLU A 313 -3.44 3.54 14.09
N LYS A 314 -2.28 4.23 14.05
CA LYS A 314 -2.15 5.54 13.40
C LYS A 314 -1.99 5.48 11.87
N GLY A 315 -1.77 4.30 11.30
CA GLY A 315 -1.50 4.14 9.88
C GLY A 315 -0.17 4.76 9.44
N GLY A 316 0.00 4.95 8.14
CA GLY A 316 1.12 5.68 7.55
C GLY A 316 0.89 7.19 7.50
N PHE A 317 1.97 7.94 7.46
CA PHE A 317 1.98 9.37 7.21
C PHE A 317 1.92 9.70 5.70
N GLU A 318 1.17 10.76 5.36
CA GLU A 318 1.02 11.27 4.00
C GLU A 318 2.25 12.05 3.53
N LEU A 319 3.30 11.32 3.10
CA LEU A 319 4.57 11.91 2.65
C LEU A 319 4.56 12.47 1.22
N ILE A 320 3.62 12.04 0.37
CA ILE A 320 3.72 12.20 -1.11
C ILE A 320 2.52 12.94 -1.69
N SER A 321 1.33 12.68 -1.16
CA SER A 321 0.05 13.28 -1.55
C SER A 321 -0.16 14.64 -0.88
N LYS A 322 -1.08 15.43 -1.45
CA LYS A 322 -1.70 16.51 -0.69
C LYS A 322 -2.59 15.92 0.40
N TRP A 323 -2.68 16.68 1.48
CA TRP A 323 -3.75 16.54 2.46
C TRP A 323 -5.06 16.95 1.78
N ASN A 324 -6.02 16.04 1.68
CA ASN A 324 -7.37 16.37 1.23
C ASN A 324 -8.05 17.17 2.33
N PHE A 325 -7.84 18.48 2.35
CA PHE A 325 -8.79 19.37 3.01
C PHE A 325 -10.04 19.36 2.14
N ALA A 326 -11.18 18.96 2.71
CA ALA A 326 -12.45 19.01 2.00
C ALA A 326 -12.65 20.41 1.42
N ASP A 327 -12.96 20.49 0.14
CA ASP A 327 -13.10 21.74 -0.62
C ASP A 327 -14.32 22.59 -0.20
N ASP A 328 -15.04 22.22 0.87
CA ASP A 328 -16.37 22.78 1.16
C ASP A 328 -16.47 23.74 2.37
N GLU A 329 -15.42 23.97 3.16
CA GLU A 329 -15.44 25.02 4.21
C GLU A 329 -14.09 25.73 4.32
N ILE A 330 -13.81 26.64 3.39
CA ILE A 330 -12.79 27.68 3.62
C ILE A 330 -13.51 28.88 4.27
N GLU A 331 -13.87 28.73 5.54
CA GLU A 331 -14.08 29.90 6.40
C GLU A 331 -12.72 30.54 6.74
N GLU A 332 -12.72 31.87 6.72
CA GLU A 332 -11.56 32.73 6.88
C GLU A 332 -10.88 32.56 8.25
N LEU A 333 -9.72 31.90 8.28
CA LEU A 333 -8.77 31.99 9.39
C LEU A 333 -7.37 32.33 8.90
N THR A 334 -6.75 33.26 9.62
CA THR A 334 -5.48 33.93 9.30
C THR A 334 -4.27 32.98 9.42
N MET A 335 -3.67 32.64 8.28
CA MET A 335 -2.51 31.75 8.11
C MET A 335 -1.15 32.46 8.30
N SER A 336 -0.92 33.02 9.50
CA SER A 336 0.19 33.96 9.78
C SER A 336 1.46 33.34 10.37
N GLU A 337 1.78 32.06 10.12
CA GLU A 337 3.06 31.50 10.61
C GLU A 337 3.45 30.18 9.90
N LEU A 338 3.38 30.11 8.57
CA LEU A 338 3.95 29.03 7.74
C LEU A 338 3.49 27.56 8.03
N GLY A 339 2.78 27.25 9.11
CA GLY A 339 2.68 25.88 9.58
C GLY A 339 1.93 25.65 10.88
N GLY A 340 0.77 26.27 11.12
CA GLY A 340 -0.13 25.83 12.20
C GLY A 340 -0.61 24.39 11.93
N GLU A 341 -1.33 24.20 10.83
CA GLU A 341 -1.89 22.89 10.47
C GLU A 341 -0.82 21.85 10.14
N VAL A 342 0.14 22.13 9.26
CA VAL A 342 1.19 21.16 8.92
C VAL A 342 2.04 20.79 10.15
N SER A 343 2.39 21.74 11.02
CA SER A 343 3.11 21.43 12.26
C SER A 343 2.23 20.71 13.28
N ASN A 344 0.93 21.03 13.36
CA ASN A 344 -0.02 20.32 14.21
C ASN A 344 -0.16 18.88 13.74
N LEU A 345 -0.33 18.66 12.44
CA LEU A 345 -0.47 17.34 11.83
C LEU A 345 0.79 16.48 11.94
N LEU A 346 1.96 17.07 11.69
CA LEU A 346 3.24 16.42 11.98
C LEU A 346 3.38 16.12 13.47
N GLY A 347 2.98 17.07 14.31
CA GLY A 347 2.99 16.92 15.76
C GLY A 347 2.07 15.79 16.23
N ASP A 348 0.84 15.73 15.74
CA ASP A 348 -0.18 14.76 16.14
C ASP A 348 0.25 13.34 15.75
N TYR A 349 0.83 13.18 14.55
CA TYR A 349 1.36 11.89 14.10
C TYR A 349 2.60 11.47 14.91
N PHE A 350 3.65 12.31 14.96
CA PHE A 350 4.96 11.94 15.52
C PHE A 350 5.09 12.14 17.05
N LEU A 351 4.41 13.11 17.65
CA LEU A 351 4.47 13.38 19.10
C LEU A 351 3.37 12.63 19.87
N GLY A 352 2.29 12.22 19.20
CA GLY A 352 1.16 11.51 19.82
C GLY A 352 0.37 12.36 20.83
N LYS A 353 -0.58 11.71 21.53
CA LYS A 353 -1.60 12.38 22.37
C LYS A 353 -1.01 13.26 23.49
N ASN A 354 0.14 12.89 24.03
CA ASN A 354 0.82 13.64 25.11
C ASN A 354 1.80 14.70 24.59
N ARG A 355 1.88 14.91 23.26
CA ARG A 355 2.84 15.81 22.59
C ARG A 355 4.29 15.62 23.03
N GLN A 356 4.71 14.37 23.27
CA GLN A 356 6.07 14.03 23.70
C GLN A 356 6.58 12.80 22.95
N PHE A 357 7.87 12.79 22.63
CA PHE A 357 8.48 11.63 22.01
C PHE A 357 8.58 10.45 22.99
N ALA A 358 7.90 9.35 22.68
CA ALA A 358 8.09 8.10 23.39
C ALA A 358 9.43 7.46 23.02
N ALA A 359 10.20 7.01 24.02
CA ALA A 359 11.59 6.58 23.86
C ALA A 359 11.84 5.32 22.99
N LYS A 360 10.79 4.62 22.54
CA LYS A 360 10.90 3.34 21.81
C LYS A 360 10.21 3.31 20.45
N ASN A 361 9.85 4.45 19.88
CA ASN A 361 9.02 4.45 18.68
C ASN A 361 9.81 4.89 17.44
N ASP A 362 10.22 3.90 16.65
CA ASP A 362 10.80 4.12 15.33
C ASP A 362 9.71 4.36 14.28
N PHE A 363 10.06 5.17 13.29
CA PHE A 363 9.35 5.38 12.04
C PHE A 363 10.11 4.70 10.91
N TYR A 364 9.40 3.94 10.09
CA TYR A 364 9.97 3.27 8.92
C TYR A 364 9.35 3.80 7.64
N VAL A 365 10.18 3.91 6.61
CA VAL A 365 9.76 4.24 5.25
C VAL A 365 10.47 3.30 4.28
N LEU A 366 9.73 2.75 3.32
CA LEU A 366 10.28 1.94 2.24
C LEU A 366 9.64 2.28 0.89
N ILE A 367 10.40 2.08 -0.18
CA ILE A 367 9.88 2.02 -1.55
C ILE A 367 10.01 0.58 -2.02
N VAL A 368 8.89 0.01 -2.44
CA VAL A 368 8.77 -1.37 -2.91
C VAL A 368 8.15 -1.40 -4.29
N GLU A 369 8.74 -2.18 -5.19
CA GLU A 369 8.30 -2.33 -6.58
C GLU A 369 8.13 -3.81 -6.93
N LYS A 370 7.00 -4.17 -7.54
CA LYS A 370 6.87 -5.46 -8.23
C LYS A 370 7.58 -5.39 -9.59
N ILE A 371 8.80 -5.93 -9.68
CA ILE A 371 9.56 -5.98 -10.95
C ILE A 371 8.97 -7.03 -11.91
N SER A 372 8.48 -8.14 -11.37
CA SER A 372 7.88 -9.22 -12.16
C SER A 372 6.82 -9.97 -11.35
N ASN A 373 6.11 -10.89 -11.98
CA ASN A 373 5.15 -11.76 -11.29
C ASN A 373 5.80 -12.65 -10.20
N GLY A 374 7.12 -12.83 -10.23
CA GLY A 374 7.85 -13.64 -9.25
C GLY A 374 8.67 -12.85 -8.24
N ARG A 375 8.95 -11.55 -8.47
CA ARG A 375 9.94 -10.79 -7.67
C ARG A 375 9.50 -9.38 -7.33
N VAL A 376 9.77 -9.01 -6.08
CA VAL A 376 9.64 -7.67 -5.54
C VAL A 376 11.02 -7.10 -5.24
N SER A 377 11.19 -5.79 -5.43
CA SER A 377 12.43 -5.06 -5.16
C SER A 377 12.20 -3.99 -4.10
N ILE A 378 13.11 -3.94 -3.13
CA ILE A 378 13.19 -2.82 -2.19
C ILE A 378 14.14 -1.80 -2.78
N LYS A 379 13.60 -0.67 -3.25
CA LYS A 379 14.38 0.43 -3.84
C LYS A 379 14.93 1.39 -2.80
N TYR A 380 14.26 1.47 -1.66
CA TYR A 380 14.60 2.37 -0.56
C TYR A 380 14.08 1.79 0.75
N PHE A 381 14.86 1.93 1.81
CA PHE A 381 14.44 1.63 3.18
C PHE A 381 15.18 2.53 4.16
N ARG A 382 14.43 3.09 5.11
CA ARG A 382 14.96 3.83 6.26
C ARG A 382 14.22 3.50 7.53
N ARG A 383 15.00 3.49 8.61
CA ARG A 383 14.58 3.57 9.99
C ARG A 383 15.01 4.95 10.52
N LEU A 384 14.10 5.63 11.18
CA LEU A 384 14.34 6.87 11.91
C LEU A 384 13.70 6.77 13.27
N THR A 385 14.26 7.43 14.28
CA THR A 385 13.48 7.74 15.47
C THR A 385 12.33 8.70 15.11
N ARG A 386 11.23 8.71 15.88
CA ARG A 386 10.13 9.67 15.65
C ARG A 386 10.59 11.13 15.63
N SER A 387 11.53 11.50 16.51
CA SER A 387 12.08 12.86 16.55
C SER A 387 12.88 13.21 15.31
N GLU A 388 13.72 12.30 14.82
CA GLU A 388 14.45 12.52 13.57
C GLU A 388 13.49 12.61 12.39
N ALA A 389 12.47 11.76 12.32
CA ALA A 389 11.46 11.80 11.26
C ALA A 389 10.69 13.13 11.28
N TYR A 390 10.21 13.55 12.45
CA TYR A 390 9.52 14.83 12.63
C TYR A 390 10.37 16.00 12.16
N GLU A 391 11.60 16.11 12.67
CA GLU A 391 12.49 17.23 12.33
C GLU A 391 12.85 17.24 10.84
N ARG A 392 13.17 16.09 10.24
CA ARG A 392 13.55 16.05 8.83
C ARG A 392 12.39 16.38 7.90
N VAL A 393 11.20 15.86 8.19
CA VAL A 393 10.00 16.18 7.41
C VAL A 393 9.66 17.66 7.59
N LYS A 394 9.62 18.18 8.82
CA LYS A 394 9.40 19.61 9.08
C LYS A 394 10.37 20.51 8.31
N ASN A 395 11.67 20.22 8.39
CA ASN A 395 12.71 20.95 7.68
C ASN A 395 12.50 20.94 6.16
N TRP A 396 12.05 19.81 5.58
CA TRP A 396 11.68 19.77 4.17
C TRP A 396 10.54 20.75 3.88
N TYR A 397 9.42 20.67 4.60
CA TYR A 397 8.25 21.52 4.38
C TYR A 397 8.58 23.02 4.50
N GLU A 398 9.34 23.42 5.51
CA GLU A 398 9.78 24.81 5.69
C GLU A 398 10.69 25.27 4.52
N SER A 399 11.59 24.40 4.08
CA SER A 399 12.54 24.70 3.01
C SER A 399 11.89 24.83 1.62
N VAL A 400 10.75 24.16 1.38
CA VAL A 400 9.97 24.25 0.13
C VAL A 400 8.67 25.07 0.27
N SER A 401 8.44 25.71 1.41
CA SER A 401 7.29 26.60 1.58
C SER A 401 7.44 27.87 0.75
N TRP A 402 6.38 28.21 0.03
CA TRP A 402 6.27 29.41 -0.82
C TRP A 402 4.85 29.97 -0.82
N LYS A 403 4.65 31.17 -1.39
CA LYS A 403 3.33 31.79 -1.48
C LYS A 403 2.53 31.32 -2.70
N LEU A 404 1.29 30.92 -2.47
CA LEU A 404 0.25 30.72 -3.48
C LEU A 404 -0.95 31.62 -3.12
N TYR A 405 -1.31 32.57 -4.00
CA TYR A 405 -2.38 33.56 -3.75
C TYR A 405 -2.26 34.26 -2.38
N ASN A 406 -1.06 34.70 -2.01
CA ASN A 406 -0.70 35.34 -0.73
C ASN A 406 -0.81 34.45 0.53
N LYS A 407 -1.14 33.17 0.40
CA LYS A 407 -1.09 32.20 1.51
C LYS A 407 0.18 31.35 1.41
N HIS A 408 0.80 31.03 2.54
CA HIS A 408 1.89 30.06 2.59
C HIS A 408 1.36 28.68 2.19
N TRP A 409 2.14 28.00 1.36
CA TRP A 409 1.74 26.74 0.76
C TRP A 409 2.97 25.88 0.48
N VAL A 410 2.82 24.56 0.70
CA VAL A 410 3.87 23.57 0.44
C VAL A 410 3.38 22.62 -0.66
N PRO A 411 4.16 22.45 -1.74
CA PRO A 411 3.80 21.50 -2.79
C PRO A 411 3.98 20.06 -2.31
N SER A 412 3.01 19.21 -2.62
CA SER A 412 3.19 17.75 -2.49
C SER A 412 4.22 17.24 -3.51
N LEU A 413 4.80 16.06 -3.25
CA LEU A 413 5.75 15.47 -4.20
C LEU A 413 5.07 15.18 -5.55
N TYR A 414 3.80 14.79 -5.54
CA TYR A 414 3.01 14.64 -6.78
C TYR A 414 2.86 15.94 -7.57
N GLU A 415 2.63 17.05 -6.89
CA GLU A 415 2.53 18.35 -7.56
C GLU A 415 3.87 18.81 -8.12
N ILE A 416 4.97 18.54 -7.42
CA ILE A 416 6.32 18.76 -7.95
C ILE A 416 6.49 17.98 -9.26
N VAL A 417 6.18 16.69 -9.26
CA VAL A 417 6.29 15.83 -10.46
C VAL A 417 5.39 16.34 -11.59
N ASN A 418 4.13 16.64 -11.29
CA ASN A 418 3.16 17.13 -12.26
C ASN A 418 3.58 18.47 -12.86
N PHE A 419 4.22 19.34 -12.09
CA PHE A 419 4.80 20.57 -12.60
C PHE A 419 6.01 20.32 -13.51
N LEU A 420 6.92 19.44 -13.10
CA LEU A 420 8.15 19.18 -13.84
C LEU A 420 7.91 18.47 -15.18
N TYR A 421 6.97 17.53 -15.23
CA TYR A 421 6.79 16.62 -16.37
C TYR A 421 5.37 16.56 -16.93
N GLY A 422 4.42 17.24 -16.31
CA GLY A 422 3.03 17.24 -16.73
C GLY A 422 2.69 18.33 -17.74
N GLU A 423 1.48 18.19 -18.28
CA GLU A 423 0.81 19.15 -19.14
C GLU A 423 -0.48 19.65 -18.49
N GLU A 424 -0.92 20.84 -18.90
CA GLU A 424 -2.12 21.45 -18.37
C GLU A 424 -3.37 20.92 -19.09
N ASN A 425 -4.30 20.35 -18.33
CA ASN A 425 -5.58 19.90 -18.88
C ASN A 425 -6.59 21.04 -19.07
N SER A 426 -7.75 20.75 -19.65
CA SER A 426 -8.82 21.73 -19.92
C SER A 426 -9.33 22.47 -18.66
N LYS A 427 -9.22 21.83 -17.50
CA LYS A 427 -9.61 22.36 -16.19
C LYS A 427 -8.52 23.21 -15.53
N GLY A 428 -7.30 23.25 -16.08
CA GLY A 428 -6.18 24.01 -15.54
C GLY A 428 -5.32 23.25 -14.51
N TYR A 429 -5.42 21.92 -14.46
CA TYR A 429 -4.58 21.09 -13.61
C TYR A 429 -3.39 20.54 -14.41
N LEU A 430 -2.21 20.57 -13.78
CA LEU A 430 -1.02 19.91 -14.31
C LEU A 430 -1.05 18.43 -13.93
N THR A 431 -0.88 17.55 -14.92
CA THR A 431 -0.88 16.10 -14.71
C THR A 431 0.24 15.44 -15.52
N CYS A 432 1.07 14.64 -14.86
CA CYS A 432 2.00 13.75 -15.54
C CYS A 432 1.36 12.38 -15.76
N GLU A 433 1.06 12.04 -17.01
CA GLU A 433 0.46 10.74 -17.35
C GLU A 433 1.49 9.61 -17.33
N ASN A 434 2.77 9.92 -17.57
CA ASN A 434 3.85 8.94 -17.59
C ASN A 434 4.19 8.44 -16.18
N LYS A 435 3.57 7.33 -15.80
CA LYS A 435 3.74 6.71 -14.47
C LYS A 435 5.19 6.30 -14.15
N LYS A 436 6.03 6.03 -15.15
CA LYS A 436 7.45 5.71 -14.93
C LYS A 436 8.24 6.95 -14.50
N LEU A 437 7.96 8.12 -15.10
CA LEU A 437 8.56 9.40 -14.70
C LEU A 437 8.09 9.84 -13.32
N VAL A 438 6.80 9.65 -13.03
CA VAL A 438 6.24 9.91 -11.71
C VAL A 438 7.01 9.13 -10.64
N ARG A 439 7.10 7.82 -10.85
CA ARG A 439 7.80 6.91 -9.95
C ARG A 439 9.27 7.29 -9.77
N SER A 440 10.03 7.41 -10.86
CA SER A 440 11.48 7.67 -10.79
C SER A 440 11.79 9.01 -10.14
N THR A 441 10.92 10.01 -10.30
CA THR A 441 11.09 11.32 -9.67
C THR A 441 10.77 11.26 -8.18
N ILE A 442 9.71 10.56 -7.77
CA ILE A 442 9.38 10.36 -6.35
C ILE A 442 10.50 9.57 -5.66
N GLU A 443 11.06 8.53 -6.29
CA GLU A 443 12.22 7.78 -5.77
C GLU A 443 13.43 8.68 -5.51
N ARG A 444 13.58 9.79 -6.25
CA ARG A 444 14.67 10.78 -6.09
C ARG A 444 14.35 11.87 -5.07
N LEU A 445 13.08 12.26 -4.95
CA LEU A 445 12.62 13.29 -4.03
C LEU A 445 12.43 12.78 -2.60
N LEU A 446 11.98 11.53 -2.41
CA LEU A 446 11.74 10.98 -1.07
C LEU A 446 12.99 11.00 -0.17
N PRO A 447 14.21 10.67 -0.65
CA PRO A 447 15.43 10.85 0.14
C PRO A 447 15.72 12.33 0.49
N CYS A 448 15.22 13.31 -0.26
CA CYS A 448 15.36 14.72 0.11
C CYS A 448 14.49 15.05 1.35
N VAL A 449 13.34 14.39 1.49
CA VAL A 449 12.44 14.51 2.65
C VAL A 449 12.99 13.75 3.86
N ILE A 450 13.35 12.47 3.67
CA ILE A 450 13.62 11.53 4.77
C ILE A 450 15.11 11.47 5.17
N ASP A 451 16.04 11.59 4.20
CA ASP A 451 17.48 11.58 4.45
C ASP A 451 18.09 13.00 4.50
N SER A 452 17.27 14.04 4.37
CA SER A 452 17.71 15.44 4.21
C SER A 452 18.75 15.61 3.10
N LYS A 453 18.69 14.77 2.05
CA LYS A 453 19.56 14.93 0.88
C LYS A 453 19.25 16.24 0.18
N LYS A 454 20.29 16.84 -0.41
CA LYS A 454 20.15 18.03 -1.25
C LYS A 454 19.26 17.73 -2.45
N LEU A 455 18.46 18.70 -2.86
CA LEU A 455 17.63 18.62 -4.05
C LEU A 455 18.50 18.33 -5.30
N PRO A 456 18.18 17.35 -6.15
CA PRO A 456 18.93 17.10 -7.37
C PRO A 456 18.97 18.34 -8.28
N GLY A 457 20.16 18.70 -8.76
CA GLY A 457 20.37 19.94 -9.52
C GLY A 457 19.62 20.00 -10.86
N ASP A 458 19.35 18.86 -11.49
CA ASP A 458 18.52 18.75 -12.69
C ASP A 458 17.04 19.06 -12.41
N ILE A 459 16.52 18.73 -11.23
CA ILE A 459 15.13 19.08 -10.84
C ILE A 459 14.98 20.60 -10.74
N ALA A 460 15.93 21.28 -10.09
CA ALA A 460 15.92 22.74 -9.99
C ALA A 460 16.06 23.42 -11.37
N ARG A 461 16.93 22.87 -12.22
CA ARG A 461 17.12 23.37 -13.60
C ARG A 461 15.87 23.18 -14.45
N LEU A 462 15.21 22.03 -14.34
CA LEU A 462 13.96 21.77 -15.04
C LEU A 462 12.83 22.69 -14.55
N ALA A 463 12.75 22.91 -13.24
CA ALA A 463 11.81 23.88 -12.65
C ALA A 463 12.02 25.28 -13.24
N PHE A 464 13.28 25.75 -13.29
CA PHE A 464 13.64 27.02 -13.91
C PHE A 464 13.19 27.08 -15.38
N ASN A 465 13.53 26.07 -16.18
CA ASN A 465 13.16 26.01 -17.60
C ASN A 465 11.64 26.02 -17.82
N LYS A 466 10.87 25.32 -16.97
CA LYS A 466 9.41 25.32 -16.98
C LYS A 466 8.84 26.70 -16.66
N LEU A 467 9.44 27.43 -15.70
CA LEU A 467 9.04 28.81 -15.40
C LEU A 467 9.46 29.79 -16.48
N SER A 468 10.55 29.56 -17.21
CA SER A 468 10.94 30.42 -18.32
C SER A 468 9.94 30.38 -19.49
N ASN A 469 8.98 29.45 -19.50
CA ASN A 469 7.98 29.32 -20.56
C ASN A 469 6.55 29.60 -20.05
N LYS A 470 6.31 30.83 -19.56
CA LYS A 470 5.02 31.28 -19.00
C LYS A 470 3.83 31.03 -19.93
N HIS A 471 4.02 31.23 -21.24
CA HIS A 471 2.96 31.06 -22.25
C HIS A 471 2.46 29.62 -22.44
N SER A 472 3.19 28.62 -21.94
CA SER A 472 2.71 27.24 -21.93
C SER A 472 1.58 26.99 -20.94
N TYR A 473 1.29 27.94 -20.05
CA TYR A 473 0.22 27.83 -19.06
C TYR A 473 -0.94 28.76 -19.40
N LYS A 474 -2.15 28.20 -19.52
CA LYS A 474 -3.40 28.92 -19.78
C LYS A 474 -4.05 29.41 -18.48
N LYS A 475 -4.14 28.54 -17.47
CA LYS A 475 -4.79 28.78 -16.17
C LYS A 475 -3.88 28.40 -15.00
N ALA A 476 -2.95 27.46 -15.19
CA ALA A 476 -2.13 26.89 -14.12
C ALA A 476 -0.91 27.73 -13.68
N TRP A 477 -0.66 28.90 -14.29
CA TRP A 477 0.58 29.68 -14.12
C TRP A 477 0.91 29.96 -12.64
N GLN A 478 -0.05 30.42 -11.84
CA GLN A 478 0.21 30.78 -10.44
C GLN A 478 0.68 29.57 -9.61
N LYS A 479 0.08 28.40 -9.87
CA LYS A 479 0.48 27.15 -9.22
C LYS A 479 1.87 26.72 -9.68
N ALA A 480 2.13 26.76 -10.98
CA ALA A 480 3.45 26.46 -11.55
C ALA A 480 4.54 27.36 -10.97
N LEU A 481 4.30 28.68 -10.93
CA LEU A 481 5.18 29.68 -10.34
C LEU A 481 5.50 29.38 -8.87
N SER A 482 4.47 29.08 -8.07
CA SER A 482 4.67 28.74 -6.66
C SER A 482 5.54 27.49 -6.48
N ILE A 483 5.28 26.42 -7.23
CA ILE A 483 6.06 25.18 -7.15
C ILE A 483 7.50 25.40 -7.61
N GLY A 484 7.70 26.08 -8.75
CA GLY A 484 9.03 26.33 -9.29
C GLY A 484 9.87 27.23 -8.37
N CYS A 485 9.28 28.29 -7.80
CA CYS A 485 9.97 29.14 -6.82
C CYS A 485 10.34 28.38 -5.54
N ALA A 486 9.47 27.50 -5.04
CA ALA A 486 9.77 26.62 -3.91
C ALA A 486 11.01 25.75 -4.18
N LEU A 487 11.10 25.13 -5.36
CA LEU A 487 12.23 24.27 -5.75
C LEU A 487 13.52 25.07 -5.95
N ILE A 488 13.45 26.26 -6.55
CA ILE A 488 14.60 27.15 -6.72
C ILE A 488 15.09 27.65 -5.36
N LYS A 489 14.17 28.06 -4.46
CA LYS A 489 14.49 28.42 -3.07
C LYS A 489 15.21 27.26 -2.38
N LYS A 490 14.68 26.04 -2.47
CA LYS A 490 15.29 24.85 -1.87
C LYS A 490 16.69 24.59 -2.43
N HIS A 491 16.88 24.70 -3.74
CA HIS A 491 18.20 24.56 -4.36
C HIS A 491 19.20 25.61 -3.83
N LYS A 492 18.79 26.88 -3.77
CA LYS A 492 19.62 27.97 -3.21
C LYS A 492 19.96 27.75 -1.73
N TYR A 493 19.03 27.20 -0.96
CA TYR A 493 19.29 26.78 0.43
C TYR A 493 20.34 25.66 0.49
N ASP A 494 20.15 24.58 -0.26
CA ASP A 494 20.98 23.37 -0.19
C ASP A 494 22.43 23.57 -0.70
N TYR A 495 22.62 24.38 -1.74
CA TYR A 495 23.92 24.52 -2.42
C TYR A 495 24.62 25.83 -2.14
N GLU A 496 23.88 26.89 -1.80
CA GLU A 496 24.43 28.24 -1.67
C GLU A 496 24.18 28.86 -0.27
N GLY A 497 23.49 28.14 0.63
CA GLY A 497 23.20 28.57 1.99
C GLY A 497 22.37 29.86 2.04
N TYR A 498 21.44 30.03 1.10
CA TYR A 498 20.46 31.12 1.14
C TYR A 498 19.27 30.71 2.01
N ASN A 499 18.98 31.49 3.06
CA ASN A 499 17.72 31.38 3.79
C ASN A 499 16.75 32.43 3.24
N LEU A 500 15.88 32.02 2.31
CA LEU A 500 14.92 32.91 1.66
C LEU A 500 13.55 32.81 2.34
N ASN A 501 13.13 33.90 2.97
CA ASN A 501 11.74 34.07 3.40
C ASN A 501 10.98 34.84 2.30
N PRO A 502 9.88 34.28 1.73
CA PRO A 502 9.07 34.95 0.70
C PRO A 502 8.59 36.37 1.05
N ASP A 503 8.35 36.66 2.33
CA ASP A 503 7.91 37.97 2.81
C ASP A 503 9.05 38.98 2.94
N LYS A 504 10.28 38.49 3.12
CA LYS A 504 11.46 39.29 3.47
C LYS A 504 12.62 39.05 2.50
N ILE A 505 12.33 38.65 1.26
CA ILE A 505 13.37 38.34 0.25
C ILE A 505 14.29 39.56 0.06
N SER A 506 13.70 40.75 0.03
CA SER A 506 14.43 42.00 -0.15
C SER A 506 15.39 42.30 1.00
N GLU A 507 15.23 41.71 2.18
CA GLU A 507 16.11 41.90 3.34
C GLU A 507 17.39 41.02 3.26
N VAL A 508 17.38 39.98 2.42
CA VAL A 508 18.50 39.05 2.29
C VAL A 508 19.68 39.72 1.57
N LYS A 509 20.77 39.99 2.30
CA LYS A 509 21.95 40.72 1.78
C LYS A 509 22.51 40.12 0.48
N LYS A 510 22.65 38.79 0.41
CA LYS A 510 23.14 38.07 -0.78
C LYS A 510 22.27 38.32 -2.02
N VAL A 511 20.96 38.49 -1.83
CA VAL A 511 19.98 38.72 -2.89
C VAL A 511 20.00 40.17 -3.36
N LYS A 512 20.15 41.15 -2.45
CA LYS A 512 20.28 42.58 -2.80
C LYS A 512 21.45 42.85 -3.76
N SER A 513 22.57 42.16 -3.54
CA SER A 513 23.76 42.27 -4.40
C SER A 513 23.69 41.42 -5.67
N SER A 514 22.65 40.61 -5.85
CA SER A 514 22.50 39.74 -7.02
C SER A 514 21.99 40.54 -8.21
N ARG A 515 22.76 40.50 -9.30
CA ARG A 515 22.37 41.08 -10.60
C ARG A 515 21.04 40.49 -11.09
N ASP A 516 20.93 39.16 -11.07
CA ASP A 516 19.75 38.42 -11.54
C ASP A 516 18.49 38.81 -10.77
N PHE A 517 18.61 38.97 -9.44
CA PHE A 517 17.49 39.42 -8.62
C PHE A 517 17.04 40.84 -8.96
N ASN A 518 17.99 41.77 -9.17
CA ASN A 518 17.67 43.15 -9.51
C ASN A 518 17.01 43.25 -10.90
N TYR A 519 17.43 42.44 -11.88
CA TYR A 519 16.72 42.33 -13.16
C TYR A 519 15.31 41.76 -13.01
N GLY A 520 15.13 40.69 -12.22
CA GLY A 520 13.80 40.16 -11.93
C GLY A 520 12.88 41.17 -11.23
N LYS A 521 13.44 41.96 -10.30
CA LYS A 521 12.71 43.04 -9.63
C LYS A 521 12.30 44.15 -10.62
N LEU A 522 13.21 44.55 -11.51
CA LEU A 522 12.91 45.55 -12.54
C LEU A 522 11.79 45.07 -13.46
N MET A 523 11.86 43.81 -13.89
CA MET A 523 10.82 43.19 -14.72
C MET A 523 9.45 43.17 -14.03
N ALA A 524 9.40 42.81 -12.73
CA ALA A 524 8.15 42.84 -11.96
C ALA A 524 7.58 44.27 -11.83
N ILE A 525 8.43 45.28 -11.68
CA ILE A 525 8.01 46.69 -11.66
C ILE A 525 7.44 47.08 -13.03
N TYR A 526 8.10 46.73 -14.14
CA TYR A 526 7.60 47.01 -15.48
C TYR A 526 6.25 46.35 -15.76
N GLU A 527 6.07 45.07 -15.40
CA GLU A 527 4.78 44.39 -15.52
C GLU A 527 3.69 45.13 -14.70
N ARG A 528 4.00 45.53 -13.46
CA ARG A 528 3.04 46.23 -12.59
C ARG A 528 2.64 47.61 -13.13
N VAL A 529 3.60 48.38 -13.64
CA VAL A 529 3.34 49.70 -14.25
C VAL A 529 2.49 49.55 -15.50
N GLU A 530 2.79 48.58 -16.36
CA GLU A 530 2.01 48.31 -17.57
C GLU A 530 0.58 47.85 -17.24
N LEU A 531 0.41 46.94 -16.26
CA LEU A 531 -0.91 46.54 -15.78
C LEU A 531 -1.71 47.72 -15.21
N ALA A 532 -1.07 48.61 -14.44
CA ALA A 532 -1.74 49.79 -13.90
C ALA A 532 -2.18 50.77 -15.00
N ALA A 533 -1.35 50.95 -16.03
CA ALA A 533 -1.69 51.78 -17.18
C ALA A 533 -2.84 51.19 -18.01
N LEU A 534 -2.88 49.86 -18.18
CA LEU A 534 -3.94 49.17 -18.91
C LEU A 534 -5.29 49.15 -18.17
N LEU A 535 -5.28 49.19 -16.83
CA LEU A 535 -6.49 49.13 -16.00
C LEU A 535 -7.12 50.51 -15.72
N GLY A 536 -6.42 51.62 -15.95
CA GLY A 536 -6.92 52.98 -15.68
C GLY A 536 -7.06 53.31 -14.18
N ARG A 537 -7.60 54.50 -13.83
CA ARG A 537 -7.81 54.96 -12.44
C ARG A 537 -9.06 54.33 -11.77
N ASP A 538 -10.01 53.80 -12.52
CA ASP A 538 -11.29 53.25 -12.01
C ASP A 538 -11.23 51.71 -11.84
N GLY A 539 -10.18 51.25 -11.14
CA GLY A 539 -9.77 49.84 -11.10
C GLY A 539 -10.59 48.88 -10.23
N GLU A 540 -11.74 49.29 -9.69
CA GLU A 540 -12.59 48.42 -8.86
C GLU A 540 -13.78 47.81 -9.62
N ASP A 541 -14.39 48.53 -10.56
CA ASP A 541 -15.58 48.05 -11.28
C ASP A 541 -15.26 47.04 -12.41
N LEU A 542 -14.03 47.04 -12.92
CA LEU A 542 -13.58 46.12 -13.98
C LEU A 542 -13.15 44.73 -13.49
N LYS A 543 -13.07 44.49 -12.17
CA LYS A 543 -12.81 43.13 -11.64
C LYS A 543 -13.93 42.14 -11.99
N LYS A 544 -15.15 42.64 -12.26
CA LYS A 544 -16.31 41.83 -12.68
C LYS A 544 -16.25 41.42 -14.16
N GLU A 545 -15.45 42.08 -15.00
CA GLU A 545 -15.28 41.77 -16.42
C GLU A 545 -13.93 41.10 -16.74
N ARG A 546 -13.55 40.05 -16.00
CA ARG A 546 -12.36 39.21 -16.31
C ARG A 546 -12.40 38.52 -17.69
N GLY A 547 -13.39 38.83 -18.53
CA GLY A 547 -13.78 38.02 -19.68
C GLY A 547 -13.33 38.48 -21.06
N LYS A 548 -13.03 39.75 -21.35
CA LYS A 548 -12.75 40.16 -22.75
C LYS A 548 -11.67 41.25 -22.88
N ASN A 549 -10.53 40.84 -23.43
CA ASN A 549 -9.57 41.66 -24.19
C ASN A 549 -8.67 42.67 -23.45
N LEU A 550 -8.15 42.35 -22.25
CA LEU A 550 -6.92 43.04 -21.82
C LEU A 550 -5.73 42.52 -22.63
N ARG A 551 -5.00 43.44 -23.28
CA ARG A 551 -3.75 43.16 -23.99
C ARG A 551 -2.72 42.59 -23.01
N ILE A 552 -2.02 41.52 -23.40
CA ILE A 552 -0.89 40.94 -22.65
C ILE A 552 0.22 41.99 -22.52
N THR A 553 0.83 42.10 -21.34
CA THR A 553 1.93 43.04 -21.09
C THR A 553 3.15 42.70 -21.95
N ASN A 554 3.98 43.69 -22.27
CA ASN A 554 5.27 43.46 -22.90
C ASN A 554 6.21 42.66 -22.00
N ALA A 555 6.14 42.85 -20.67
CA ALA A 555 6.85 42.03 -19.71
C ALA A 555 6.49 40.54 -19.84
N ASP A 556 5.21 40.23 -20.04
CA ASP A 556 4.75 38.85 -20.28
C ASP A 556 5.19 38.32 -21.63
N ARG A 557 5.01 39.12 -22.68
CA ARG A 557 5.39 38.75 -24.05
C ARG A 557 6.89 38.46 -24.18
N LEU A 558 7.72 39.23 -23.46
CA LEU A 558 9.18 39.10 -23.49
C LEU A 558 9.72 38.23 -22.37
N TRP A 559 8.86 37.58 -21.58
CA TRP A 559 9.24 36.82 -20.39
C TRP A 559 10.37 35.82 -20.63
N SER A 560 10.21 34.98 -21.64
CA SER A 560 11.21 33.97 -22.00
C SER A 560 12.54 34.57 -22.43
N ALA A 561 12.51 35.70 -23.15
CA ALA A 561 13.71 36.38 -23.63
C ALA A 561 14.44 37.06 -22.47
N MET A 562 13.74 37.85 -21.66
CA MET A 562 14.31 38.57 -20.51
C MET A 562 14.93 37.63 -19.46
N ILE A 563 14.38 36.42 -19.28
CA ILE A 563 14.95 35.44 -18.34
C ILE A 563 16.19 34.75 -18.88
N ARG A 564 16.29 34.53 -20.19
CA ARG A 564 17.41 33.80 -20.81
C ARG A 564 18.56 34.72 -21.23
N THR A 565 18.22 35.92 -21.67
CA THR A 565 19.13 36.96 -22.18
C THR A 565 18.67 38.30 -21.61
N PRO A 566 19.00 38.59 -20.33
CA PRO A 566 18.64 39.86 -19.68
C PRO A 566 19.48 41.06 -20.14
N GLU A 567 20.57 40.81 -20.88
CA GLU A 567 21.43 41.79 -21.58
C GLU A 567 20.91 42.01 -23.00
#